data_AF-A0A380SY19-F1
#
_entry.id   AF-A0A380SY19-F1
#
_cell.length_a   1.000
_cell.length_b   1.000
_cell.length_c   1.000
_cell.angle_alpha   90.00
_cell.angle_beta   90.00
_cell.angle_gamma   90.00
#
_symmetry.space_group_name_H-M   'P 1'
#
loop_
_entity.id
_entity.type
_entity.pdbx_description
1 polymer ?
#
loop_
_entity_poly.entity_id
_entity_poly.type
_entity_poly.pdbx_seq_one_letter_code
_entity_poly.pdbx_strand_id
1 'polypeptide(L)'
;MKNDFTQRQIVIIDAKDENFLIIQPQLAVLMIDNPSNVGKRYLDVGSLCYRRRGKSDPHNVGCPVDLSSLDKARNPFVQTLVEILREKRSASSAIQAFRNINAFISWIDAQKQPYAFDDMPALKQAYSEYTRYLLHRLSSSGIRGQRIKQSTACGYQAAARIAVMCATGLSEAEARSVATYIPHKINNANHVNLNFPNTDIQARTFAALIYYIDEAYRILIGGRFASAAFRFTQR
;
A
#
# COMPACT_ATOMS: atom_id res chain seq x y z
N MET A 1 -11.76 15.64 25.64
CA MET A 1 -10.73 16.62 25.22
C MET A 1 -11.24 17.31 23.97
N LYS A 2 -11.22 18.64 23.90
CA LYS A 2 -11.62 19.38 22.69
C LYS A 2 -10.68 19.00 21.55
N ASN A 3 -11.24 18.47 20.47
CA ASN A 3 -10.52 18.06 19.28
C ASN A 3 -10.27 19.29 18.40
N ASP A 4 -9.44 20.20 18.89
CA ASP A 4 -9.18 21.45 18.19
C ASP A 4 -8.00 21.24 17.24
N PHE A 5 -8.31 21.10 15.95
CA PHE A 5 -7.31 21.16 14.91
C PHE A 5 -6.76 22.60 14.86
N THR A 6 -5.44 22.72 14.93
CA THR A 6 -4.75 24.02 14.96
C THR A 6 -3.83 24.16 13.75
N GLN A 7 -3.68 25.39 13.27
CA GLN A 7 -2.68 25.65 12.24
C GLN A 7 -1.29 25.58 12.88
N ARG A 8 -0.52 24.55 12.51
CA ARG A 8 0.86 24.38 12.98
C ARG A 8 1.80 25.37 12.28
N GLN A 9 2.94 25.65 12.91
CA GLN A 9 4.05 26.29 12.21
C GLN A 9 4.51 25.41 11.05
N ILE A 10 4.92 26.04 9.94
CA ILE A 10 5.39 25.37 8.74
C ILE A 10 6.71 25.99 8.26
N VAL A 11 7.53 25.19 7.59
CA VAL A 11 8.71 25.66 6.85
C VAL A 11 8.54 25.23 5.40
N ILE A 12 8.48 26.22 4.50
CA ILE A 12 8.36 25.98 3.06
C ILE A 12 9.77 25.79 2.50
N ILE A 13 9.96 24.70 1.77
CA ILE A 13 11.26 24.28 1.22
C ILE A 13 11.07 24.13 -0.29
N ASP A 14 11.91 24.78 -1.10
CA ASP A 14 11.91 24.50 -2.54
C ASP A 14 12.43 23.09 -2.79
N ALA A 15 11.65 22.27 -3.51
CA ALA A 15 12.06 20.91 -3.82
C ALA A 15 13.33 20.84 -4.67
N LYS A 16 13.71 21.92 -5.36
CA LYS A 16 14.97 22.02 -6.12
C LYS A 16 16.18 22.33 -5.25
N ASP A 17 15.97 22.74 -4.00
CA ASP A 17 17.07 22.95 -3.05
C ASP A 17 17.46 21.63 -2.41
N GLU A 18 18.41 20.94 -3.03
CA GLU A 18 18.96 19.66 -2.58
C GLU A 18 19.88 19.80 -1.35
N ASN A 19 20.38 21.02 -1.08
CA ASN A 19 21.28 21.27 0.04
C ASN A 19 20.54 21.55 1.35
N PHE A 20 19.22 21.74 1.28
CA PHE A 20 18.41 22.03 2.47
C PHE A 20 18.20 20.77 3.33
N LEU A 21 18.82 20.77 4.51
CA LEU A 21 18.68 19.71 5.53
C LEU A 21 17.43 19.91 6.39
N ILE A 22 16.57 18.88 6.44
CA ILE A 22 15.33 18.91 7.23
C ILE A 22 15.58 18.35 8.65
N ILE A 23 15.81 19.27 9.58
CA ILE A 23 16.01 18.96 11.01
C ILE A 23 14.68 18.68 11.73
N GLN A 24 13.60 19.36 11.33
CA GLN A 24 12.27 19.23 11.93
C GLN A 24 11.23 18.80 10.89
N PRO A 25 11.14 17.48 10.59
CA PRO A 25 10.29 16.97 9.51
C PRO A 25 8.82 17.34 9.66
N GLN A 26 8.33 17.41 10.91
CA GLN A 26 6.95 17.79 11.24
C GLN A 26 6.58 19.22 10.83
N LEU A 27 7.56 20.08 10.50
CA LEU A 27 7.33 21.43 10.01
C LEU A 27 7.30 21.52 8.48
N ALA A 28 7.89 20.56 7.78
CA ALA A 28 8.24 20.68 6.38
C ALA A 28 7.02 20.74 5.43
N VAL A 29 7.10 21.62 4.44
CA VAL A 29 6.20 21.70 3.29
C VAL A 29 7.06 21.85 2.03
N LEU A 30 6.95 20.91 1.09
CA LEU A 30 7.68 21.00 -0.17
C LEU A 30 6.94 21.88 -1.16
N MET A 31 7.62 22.90 -1.66
CA MET A 31 7.18 23.74 -2.77
C MET A 31 7.72 23.16 -4.07
N ILE A 32 6.82 22.90 -5.01
CA ILE A 32 7.12 22.37 -6.34
C ILE A 32 6.41 23.21 -7.40
N ASP A 33 6.94 23.21 -8.62
CA ASP A 33 6.31 23.90 -9.74
C ASP A 33 4.94 23.27 -10.07
N ASN A 34 3.94 24.09 -10.38
CA ASN A 34 2.67 23.59 -10.86
C ASN A 34 2.79 23.27 -12.36
N PRO A 35 2.64 22.00 -12.77
CA PRO A 35 2.79 21.61 -14.17
C PRO A 35 1.64 22.11 -15.06
N SER A 36 0.50 22.50 -14.47
CA SER A 36 -0.71 22.86 -15.23
C SER A 36 -0.96 24.35 -15.37
N ASN A 37 -0.43 25.21 -14.49
CA ASN A 37 -0.60 26.66 -14.50
C ASN A 37 0.67 27.35 -14.01
N VAL A 38 0.87 28.63 -14.33
CA VAL A 38 1.92 29.48 -13.73
C VAL A 38 1.63 29.62 -12.23
N GLY A 39 2.29 28.83 -11.40
CA GLY A 39 2.11 28.84 -9.95
C GLY A 39 2.89 27.74 -9.24
N LYS A 40 2.87 27.75 -7.91
CA LYS A 40 3.50 26.73 -7.07
C LYS A 40 2.44 25.80 -6.47
N ARG A 41 2.83 24.54 -6.23
CA ARG A 41 2.06 23.59 -5.42
C ARG A 41 2.84 23.28 -4.16
N TYR A 42 2.11 23.06 -3.08
CA TYR A 42 2.66 22.80 -1.76
C TYR A 42 2.25 21.39 -1.33
N LEU A 43 3.24 20.55 -1.06
CA LEU A 43 3.06 19.20 -0.53
C LEU A 43 3.37 19.26 0.97
N ASP A 44 2.33 19.22 1.80
CA ASP A 44 2.46 19.23 3.25
C ASP A 44 2.90 17.85 3.77
N VAL A 45 4.16 17.52 3.51
CA VAL A 45 4.81 16.28 3.97
C VAL A 45 4.92 16.20 5.49
N GLY A 46 5.15 17.34 6.17
CA GLY A 46 5.28 17.39 7.62
C GLY A 46 3.99 17.07 8.37
N SER A 47 2.83 17.28 7.74
CA SER A 47 1.56 16.84 8.33
C SER A 47 1.51 15.34 8.58
N LEU A 48 2.24 14.52 7.81
CA LEU A 48 2.24 13.07 7.97
C LEU A 48 2.86 12.63 9.30
N CYS A 49 3.62 13.50 9.99
CA CYS A 49 4.08 13.28 11.37
C CYS A 49 2.95 13.27 12.40
N TYR A 50 1.74 13.73 12.06
CA TYR A 50 0.61 13.80 12.98
C TYR A 50 -0.43 12.74 12.62
N ARG A 51 -0.90 11.98 13.62
CA ARG A 51 -1.94 10.95 13.40
C ARG A 51 -3.30 11.55 13.12
N ARG A 52 -3.55 12.80 13.55
CA ARG A 52 -4.83 13.48 13.36
C ARG A 52 -4.62 14.77 12.58
N ARG A 53 -5.04 14.74 11.32
CA ARG A 53 -4.98 15.85 10.37
C ARG A 53 -6.39 16.33 10.05
N GLY A 54 -6.59 17.64 10.07
CA GLY A 54 -7.81 18.30 9.63
C GLY A 54 -7.88 18.41 8.10
N LYS A 55 -8.97 18.97 7.61
CA LYS A 55 -9.14 19.23 6.17
C LYS A 55 -8.21 20.37 5.75
N SER A 56 -7.52 20.19 4.63
CA SER A 56 -6.76 21.28 4.00
C SER A 56 -7.69 22.42 3.58
N ASP A 57 -7.26 23.64 3.84
CA ASP A 57 -7.92 24.86 3.38
C ASP A 57 -7.22 25.38 2.11
N PRO A 58 -7.94 25.66 1.02
CA PRO A 58 -7.34 26.23 -0.20
C PRO A 58 -6.57 27.54 0.01
N HIS A 59 -6.90 28.31 1.05
CA HIS A 59 -6.30 29.62 1.31
C HIS A 59 -5.05 29.55 2.21
N ASN A 60 -4.81 28.42 2.87
CA ASN A 60 -3.73 28.25 3.83
C ASN A 60 -2.77 27.15 3.37
N VAL A 61 -1.47 27.43 3.47
CA VAL A 61 -0.44 26.40 3.25
C VAL A 61 -0.31 25.56 4.52
N GLY A 62 -0.40 24.25 4.34
CA GLY A 62 -0.36 23.27 5.43
C GLY A 62 -1.76 22.97 5.99
N CYS A 63 -2.03 21.69 6.26
CA CYS A 63 -3.29 21.30 6.90
C CYS A 63 -3.22 21.53 8.42
N PRO A 64 -4.35 21.89 9.05
CA PRO A 64 -4.40 22.00 10.49
C PRO A 64 -4.29 20.61 11.12
N VAL A 65 -3.67 20.51 12.28
CA VAL A 65 -3.38 19.24 12.97
C VAL A 65 -3.75 19.32 14.45
N ASP A 66 -3.98 18.16 15.06
CA ASP A 66 -4.00 18.05 16.52
C ASP A 66 -2.54 17.90 17.00
N LEU A 67 -2.01 18.92 17.67
CA LEU A 67 -0.62 18.94 18.13
C LEU A 67 -0.30 17.80 19.10
N SER A 68 -1.30 17.30 19.85
CA SER A 68 -1.12 16.16 20.75
C SER A 68 -0.97 14.83 20.02
N SER A 69 -1.31 14.79 18.72
CA SER A 69 -1.21 13.61 17.87
C SER A 69 0.12 13.45 17.13
N LEU A 70 1.12 14.28 17.48
CA LEU A 70 2.46 14.19 16.92
C LEU A 70 3.10 12.83 17.25
N ASP A 71 3.51 12.13 16.22
CA ASP A 71 4.16 10.83 16.28
C ASP A 71 5.59 10.94 15.76
N LYS A 72 6.55 11.04 16.68
CA LYS A 72 7.97 11.21 16.34
C LYS A 72 8.55 10.00 15.60
N ALA A 73 7.94 8.82 15.71
CA ALA A 73 8.37 7.64 14.95
C ALA A 73 8.20 7.83 13.43
N ARG A 74 7.39 8.81 13.00
CA ARG A 74 7.20 9.15 11.58
C ARG A 74 8.26 10.09 11.02
N ASN A 75 9.13 10.66 11.84
CA ASN A 75 10.14 11.62 11.39
C ASN A 75 11.11 11.01 10.35
N PRO A 76 11.70 9.82 10.58
CA PRO A 76 12.57 9.20 9.57
C PRO A 76 11.83 8.92 8.26
N PHE A 77 10.60 8.43 8.35
CA PHE A 77 9.72 8.21 7.19
C PHE A 77 9.52 9.50 6.38
N VAL A 78 9.21 10.63 7.03
CA VAL A 78 9.00 11.91 6.34
C VAL A 78 10.29 12.44 5.71
N GLN A 79 11.44 12.27 6.38
CA GLN A 79 12.74 12.64 5.81
C GLN A 79 13.02 11.87 4.53
N THR A 80 12.93 10.53 4.56
CA THR A 80 13.14 9.71 3.37
C THR A 80 12.11 10.00 2.28
N LEU A 81 10.86 10.27 2.65
CA LEU A 81 9.81 10.63 1.70
C LEU A 81 10.13 11.94 0.95
N VAL A 82 10.69 12.95 1.64
CA VAL A 82 11.09 14.20 0.98
C VAL A 82 12.09 13.93 -0.13
N GLU A 83 13.13 13.15 0.14
CA GLU A 83 14.15 12.86 -0.88
C GLU A 83 13.54 12.11 -2.07
N ILE A 84 12.70 11.10 -1.82
CA ILE A 84 11.99 10.38 -2.90
C ILE A 84 11.11 11.32 -3.74
N LEU A 85 10.51 12.34 -3.14
CA LEU A 85 9.67 13.31 -3.85
C LEU A 85 10.52 14.29 -4.67
N ARG A 86 11.70 14.69 -4.19
CA ARG A 86 12.68 15.50 -4.93
C ARG A 86 13.23 14.76 -6.15
N GLU A 87 13.51 13.47 -6.02
CA GLU A 87 14.03 12.62 -7.10
C GLU A 87 13.01 12.33 -8.22
N LYS A 88 11.75 12.77 -8.07
CA LYS A 88 10.74 12.54 -9.12
C LYS A 88 11.05 13.37 -10.35
N ARG A 89 11.02 12.70 -11.51
CA ARG A 89 11.28 13.28 -12.85
C ARG A 89 10.42 14.50 -13.20
N SER A 90 9.25 14.65 -12.58
CA SER A 90 8.36 15.79 -12.82
C SER A 90 7.54 16.13 -11.60
N ALA A 91 7.16 17.40 -11.47
CA ALA A 91 6.28 17.87 -10.41
C ALA A 91 4.94 17.11 -10.39
N SER A 92 4.35 16.79 -11.54
CA SER A 92 3.14 15.96 -11.64
C SER A 92 3.31 14.61 -10.95
N SER A 93 4.45 13.95 -11.16
CA SER A 93 4.72 12.65 -10.57
C SER A 93 4.96 12.72 -9.06
N ALA A 94 5.61 13.78 -8.56
CA ALA A 94 5.74 14.07 -7.13
C ALA A 94 4.39 14.31 -6.46
N ILE A 95 3.54 15.16 -7.06
CA ILE A 95 2.17 15.43 -6.56
C ILE A 95 1.38 14.13 -6.46
N GLN A 96 1.40 13.31 -7.52
CA GLN A 96 0.64 12.07 -7.56
C GLN A 96 1.15 11.04 -6.55
N ALA A 97 2.47 10.91 -6.40
CA ALA A 97 3.09 10.04 -5.41
C ALA A 97 2.68 10.45 -3.99
N PHE A 98 2.84 11.74 -3.65
CA PHE A 98 2.46 12.27 -2.34
C PHE A 98 0.97 12.05 -2.03
N ARG A 99 0.08 12.34 -2.98
CA ARG A 99 -1.36 12.11 -2.82
C ARG A 99 -1.69 10.65 -2.51
N ASN A 100 -1.09 9.71 -3.23
CA ASN A 100 -1.33 8.29 -3.03
C ASN A 100 -0.72 7.78 -1.72
N ILE A 101 0.45 8.29 -1.31
CA ILE A 101 1.07 7.98 -0.02
C ILE A 101 0.19 8.51 1.11
N ASN A 102 -0.25 9.77 1.03
CA ASN A 102 -1.15 10.37 2.01
C ASN A 102 -2.47 9.58 2.15
N ALA A 103 -2.97 8.97 1.06
CA ALA A 103 -4.15 8.10 1.12
C ALA A 103 -3.90 6.84 1.98
N PHE A 104 -2.72 6.22 1.86
CA PHE A 104 -2.33 5.10 2.71
C PHE A 104 -2.14 5.51 4.17
N ILE A 105 -1.44 6.62 4.43
CA ILE A 105 -1.24 7.12 5.81
C ILE A 105 -2.58 7.49 6.45
N SER A 106 -3.47 8.15 5.71
CA SER A 106 -4.81 8.47 6.19
C SER A 106 -5.65 7.23 6.44
N TRP A 107 -5.45 6.15 5.68
CA TRP A 107 -6.07 4.86 5.97
C TRP A 107 -5.52 4.24 7.25
N ILE A 108 -4.19 4.25 7.47
CA ILE A 108 -3.57 3.80 8.73
C ILE A 108 -4.17 4.55 9.92
N ASP A 109 -4.25 5.87 9.84
CA ASP A 109 -4.75 6.73 10.93
C ASP A 109 -6.24 6.53 11.22
N ALA A 110 -7.00 5.99 10.26
CA ALA A 110 -8.42 5.70 10.40
C ALA A 110 -8.69 4.32 11.03
N GLN A 111 -7.67 3.47 11.23
CA GLN A 111 -7.86 2.17 11.85
C GLN A 111 -8.17 2.30 13.34
N LYS A 112 -9.01 1.39 13.85
CA LYS A 112 -9.36 1.36 15.28
C LYS A 112 -8.15 1.10 16.17
N GLN A 113 -7.24 0.26 15.70
CA GLN A 113 -5.97 -0.02 16.35
C GLN A 113 -4.85 0.66 15.55
N PRO A 114 -4.05 1.55 16.17
CA PRO A 114 -2.99 2.25 15.46
C PRO A 114 -1.85 1.29 15.15
N TYR A 115 -1.34 1.33 13.91
CA TYR A 115 -0.07 0.68 13.59
C TYR A 115 1.08 1.58 14.06
N ALA A 116 1.99 1.00 14.84
CA ALA A 116 3.22 1.66 15.25
C ALA A 116 4.16 1.84 14.05
N PHE A 117 4.69 3.05 13.86
CA PHE A 117 5.50 3.40 12.70
C PHE A 117 6.97 2.99 12.85
N ASP A 118 7.41 2.75 14.08
CA ASP A 118 8.70 2.21 14.50
C ASP A 118 8.70 0.67 14.57
N ASP A 119 7.57 0.01 14.31
CA ASP A 119 7.45 -1.44 14.30
C ASP A 119 7.30 -1.97 12.86
N MET A 120 8.36 -2.61 12.36
CA MET A 120 8.39 -3.15 11.01
C MET A 120 7.30 -4.22 10.77
N PRO A 121 7.12 -5.25 11.64
CA PRO A 121 5.96 -6.15 11.60
C PRO A 121 4.61 -5.44 11.46
N ALA A 122 4.32 -4.42 12.29
CA ALA A 122 3.07 -3.68 12.21
C ALA A 122 2.87 -2.98 10.86
N LEU A 123 3.92 -2.37 10.30
CA LEU A 123 3.84 -1.72 8.98
C LEU A 123 3.67 -2.72 7.83
N LYS A 124 4.31 -3.89 7.91
CA LYS A 124 4.08 -4.99 6.95
C LYS A 124 2.62 -5.45 6.99
N GLN A 125 2.08 -5.62 8.20
CA GLN A 125 0.67 -5.96 8.40
C GLN A 125 -0.26 -4.88 7.84
N ALA A 126 -0.01 -3.61 8.16
CA ALA A 126 -0.80 -2.48 7.65
C ALA A 126 -0.85 -2.47 6.12
N TYR A 127 0.28 -2.72 5.46
CA TYR A 127 0.34 -2.77 3.99
C TYR A 127 -0.41 -3.96 3.39
N SER A 128 -0.31 -5.14 4.01
CA SER A 128 -1.08 -6.32 3.61
C SER A 128 -2.58 -6.09 3.75
N GLU A 129 -3.02 -5.51 4.88
CA GLU A 129 -4.41 -5.20 5.14
C GLU A 129 -4.96 -4.08 4.25
N TYR A 130 -4.16 -3.04 3.99
CA TYR A 130 -4.50 -2.01 3.03
C TYR A 130 -4.66 -2.58 1.62
N THR A 131 -3.78 -3.49 1.20
CA THR A 131 -3.91 -4.17 -0.08
C THR A 131 -5.21 -4.97 -0.17
N ARG A 132 -5.58 -5.70 0.89
CA ARG A 132 -6.87 -6.40 0.97
C ARG A 132 -8.05 -5.44 0.87
N TYR A 133 -7.98 -4.29 1.55
CA TYR A 133 -8.97 -3.22 1.45
C TYR A 133 -9.10 -2.69 0.01
N LEU A 134 -7.99 -2.48 -0.70
CA LEU A 134 -8.00 -2.07 -2.10
C LEU A 134 -8.63 -3.12 -3.01
N LEU A 135 -8.30 -4.40 -2.83
CA LEU A 135 -8.90 -5.53 -3.56
C LEU A 135 -10.41 -5.60 -3.35
N HIS A 136 -10.88 -5.44 -2.11
CA HIS A 136 -12.31 -5.37 -1.82
C HIS A 136 -12.99 -4.18 -2.52
N ARG A 137 -12.33 -3.02 -2.59
CA ARG A 137 -12.83 -1.85 -3.33
C ARG A 137 -12.81 -2.03 -4.85
N LEU A 138 -12.05 -2.96 -5.39
CA LEU A 138 -12.11 -3.31 -6.81
C LEU A 138 -13.33 -4.16 -7.16
N SER A 139 -13.68 -5.11 -6.28
CA SER A 139 -14.78 -6.06 -6.46
C SER A 139 -16.15 -5.53 -6.02
N SER A 140 -16.17 -4.53 -5.13
CA SER A 140 -17.42 -3.91 -4.66
C SER A 140 -18.22 -3.34 -5.84
N SER A 141 -19.38 -3.94 -6.12
CA SER A 141 -20.36 -3.45 -7.10
C SER A 141 -21.65 -3.08 -6.35
N GLY A 142 -22.04 -1.81 -6.41
CA GLY A 142 -23.26 -1.34 -5.76
C GLY A 142 -23.35 0.19 -5.70
N ILE A 143 -24.57 0.71 -5.62
CA ILE A 143 -24.94 2.15 -5.69
C ILE A 143 -24.30 2.98 -4.55
N ARG A 144 -23.85 2.33 -3.46
CA ARG A 144 -23.12 2.97 -2.33
C ARG A 144 -21.64 2.55 -2.23
N GLY A 145 -21.18 1.67 -3.13
CA GLY A 145 -19.81 1.15 -3.11
C GLY A 145 -18.83 2.16 -3.70
N GLN A 146 -17.80 2.53 -2.94
CA GLN A 146 -16.70 3.38 -3.42
C GLN A 146 -15.73 2.59 -4.31
N ARG A 147 -16.28 2.00 -5.39
CA ARG A 147 -15.52 1.20 -6.36
C ARG A 147 -14.43 2.05 -6.98
N ILE A 148 -13.21 1.53 -7.02
CA ILE A 148 -12.08 2.19 -7.67
C ILE A 148 -11.70 1.48 -8.96
N LYS A 149 -11.08 2.22 -9.88
CA LYS A 149 -10.50 1.62 -11.08
C LYS A 149 -9.27 0.80 -10.69
N GLN A 150 -8.97 -0.24 -11.46
CA GLN A 150 -7.78 -1.07 -11.26
C GLN A 150 -6.48 -0.26 -11.30
N SER A 151 -6.35 0.66 -12.26
CA SER A 151 -5.19 1.56 -12.33
C SER A 151 -5.04 2.42 -11.08
N THR A 152 -6.16 2.88 -10.49
CA THR A 152 -6.15 3.62 -9.22
C THR A 152 -5.69 2.74 -8.06
N ALA A 153 -6.21 1.52 -7.94
CA ALA A 153 -5.80 0.58 -6.88
C ALA A 153 -4.31 0.22 -7.00
N CYS A 154 -3.81 -0.03 -8.21
CA CYS A 154 -2.40 -0.27 -8.46
C CYS A 154 -1.55 0.94 -8.04
N GLY A 155 -1.97 2.16 -8.40
CA GLY A 155 -1.29 3.40 -7.99
C GLY A 155 -1.26 3.59 -6.46
N TYR A 156 -2.35 3.24 -5.76
CA TYR A 156 -2.40 3.27 -4.29
C TYR A 156 -1.53 2.21 -3.65
N GLN A 157 -1.50 0.99 -4.18
CA GLN A 157 -0.65 -0.07 -3.66
C GLN A 157 0.84 0.27 -3.87
N ALA A 158 1.22 0.74 -5.06
CA ALA A 158 2.60 1.12 -5.34
C ALA A 158 3.09 2.23 -4.41
N ALA A 159 2.24 3.22 -4.11
CA ALA A 159 2.53 4.27 -3.16
C ALA A 159 2.62 3.77 -1.71
N ALA A 160 1.71 2.89 -1.28
CA ALA A 160 1.77 2.27 0.04
C ALA A 160 3.06 1.46 0.21
N ARG A 161 3.51 0.76 -0.83
CA ARG A 161 4.80 0.06 -0.83
C ARG A 161 5.97 1.01 -0.62
N ILE A 162 6.00 2.14 -1.35
CA ILE A 162 7.02 3.19 -1.14
C ILE A 162 6.98 3.68 0.31
N ALA A 163 5.80 3.90 0.87
CA ALA A 163 5.68 4.36 2.24
C ALA A 163 6.25 3.36 3.26
N VAL A 164 6.00 2.07 3.07
CA VAL A 164 6.61 1.00 3.90
C VAL A 164 8.12 1.00 3.73
N MET A 165 8.64 1.10 2.50
CA MET A 165 10.08 1.15 2.26
C MET A 165 10.72 2.35 2.97
N CYS A 166 10.12 3.54 2.88
CA CYS A 166 10.58 4.73 3.59
C CYS A 166 10.61 4.55 5.12
N ALA A 167 9.59 3.90 5.68
CA ALA A 167 9.47 3.75 7.13
C ALA A 167 10.32 2.62 7.70
N THR A 168 10.64 1.59 6.90
CA THR A 168 11.26 0.35 7.40
C THR A 168 12.67 0.09 6.83
N GLY A 169 13.08 0.80 5.78
CA GLY A 169 14.34 0.55 5.08
C GLY A 169 14.37 -0.73 4.24
N LEU A 170 13.23 -1.43 4.07
CA LEU A 170 13.14 -2.64 3.26
C LEU A 170 13.49 -2.37 1.79
N SER A 171 14.14 -3.35 1.16
CA SER A 171 14.36 -3.35 -0.29
C SER A 171 13.03 -3.44 -1.05
N GLU A 172 13.04 -3.04 -2.33
CA GLU A 172 11.84 -3.16 -3.15
C GLU A 172 11.37 -4.63 -3.28
N ALA A 173 12.30 -5.58 -3.35
CA ALA A 173 11.98 -7.00 -3.44
C ALA A 173 11.24 -7.51 -2.19
N GLU A 174 11.73 -7.15 -1.00
CA GLU A 174 11.10 -7.51 0.27
C GLU A 174 9.74 -6.81 0.42
N ALA A 175 9.66 -5.52 0.11
CA ALA A 175 8.39 -4.80 0.22
C ALA A 175 7.34 -5.33 -0.77
N ARG A 176 7.75 -5.83 -1.95
CA ARG A 176 6.83 -6.47 -2.91
C ARG A 176 6.29 -7.81 -2.42
N SER A 177 7.04 -8.58 -1.61
CA SER A 177 6.60 -9.90 -1.15
C SER A 177 5.59 -9.87 0.00
N VAL A 178 5.42 -8.71 0.66
CA VAL A 178 4.52 -8.55 1.83
C VAL A 178 3.03 -8.69 1.49
N ALA A 179 2.61 -8.35 0.26
CA ALA A 179 1.20 -8.28 -0.10
C ALA A 179 0.95 -8.72 -1.55
N THR A 180 -0.27 -9.21 -1.82
CA THR A 180 -0.70 -9.63 -3.16
C THR A 180 -0.64 -8.48 -4.16
N TYR A 181 0.10 -8.63 -5.25
CA TYR A 181 0.28 -7.58 -6.25
C TYR A 181 -1.02 -7.27 -7.03
N ILE A 182 -1.32 -5.96 -7.19
CA ILE A 182 -2.42 -5.44 -8.01
C ILE A 182 -1.83 -4.88 -9.32
N PRO A 183 -2.08 -5.52 -10.48
CA PRO A 183 -1.53 -5.08 -11.75
C PRO A 183 -2.19 -3.80 -12.27
N HIS A 184 -1.41 -2.91 -12.92
CA HIS A 184 -1.85 -1.60 -13.41
C HIS A 184 -2.89 -1.68 -14.54
N LYS A 185 -2.73 -2.67 -15.42
CA LYS A 185 -3.72 -3.11 -16.40
C LYS A 185 -3.67 -4.62 -16.40
N ILE A 186 -4.81 -5.29 -16.27
CA ILE A 186 -5.02 -6.44 -17.15
C ILE A 186 -5.17 -5.75 -18.50
N ASN A 187 -4.10 -5.68 -19.31
CA ASN A 187 -4.33 -5.58 -20.76
C ASN A 187 -5.41 -6.63 -21.01
N ASN A 188 -6.52 -6.26 -21.67
CA ASN A 188 -7.52 -7.23 -22.16
C ASN A 188 -6.79 -8.51 -22.35
N ALA A 189 -7.19 -9.52 -21.58
CA ALA A 189 -6.57 -10.81 -21.55
C ALA A 189 -5.78 -10.98 -22.85
N ASN A 190 -4.44 -11.07 -22.77
CA ASN A 190 -3.92 -12.25 -23.41
C ASN A 190 -4.81 -13.30 -22.79
N HIS A 191 -5.85 -13.69 -23.52
CA HIS A 191 -6.42 -14.99 -23.36
C HIS A 191 -5.15 -15.83 -23.56
N VAL A 192 -4.41 -16.06 -22.48
CA VAL A 192 -4.33 -17.43 -22.03
C VAL A 192 -5.80 -17.81 -22.01
N ASN A 193 -6.27 -18.27 -23.17
CA ASN A 193 -7.16 -19.38 -23.20
C ASN A 193 -6.35 -20.40 -22.41
N LEU A 194 -6.46 -20.33 -21.09
CA LEU A 194 -6.81 -21.50 -20.35
C LEU A 194 -8.10 -21.91 -21.05
N ASN A 195 -7.95 -22.58 -22.19
CA ASN A 195 -8.84 -23.65 -22.56
C ASN A 195 -8.73 -24.51 -21.32
N PHE A 196 -9.56 -24.17 -20.34
CA PHE A 196 -9.81 -25.00 -19.21
C PHE A 196 -10.10 -26.31 -19.90
N PRO A 197 -9.26 -27.34 -19.65
CA PRO A 197 -9.53 -28.62 -20.24
C PRO A 197 -10.99 -28.94 -19.97
N ASN A 198 -11.70 -29.59 -20.89
CA ASN A 198 -13.11 -29.86 -20.66
C ASN A 198 -13.30 -30.51 -19.26
N THR A 199 -14.50 -30.47 -18.72
CA THR A 199 -14.77 -30.95 -17.36
C THR A 199 -14.22 -32.36 -17.10
N ASP A 200 -14.18 -33.21 -18.12
CA ASP A 200 -13.56 -34.54 -18.07
C ASP A 200 -12.03 -34.48 -17.88
N ILE A 201 -11.31 -33.70 -18.68
CA ILE A 201 -9.86 -33.57 -18.53
C ILE A 201 -9.52 -32.91 -17.18
N GLN A 202 -10.29 -31.93 -16.72
CA GLN A 202 -10.11 -31.36 -15.38
C GLN A 202 -10.31 -32.40 -14.28
N ALA A 203 -11.37 -33.23 -14.37
CA ALA A 203 -11.61 -34.30 -13.41
C ALA A 203 -10.48 -35.34 -13.42
N ARG A 204 -9.95 -35.68 -14.61
CA ARG A 204 -8.83 -36.61 -14.78
C ARG A 204 -7.52 -36.04 -14.26
N THR A 205 -7.23 -34.77 -14.52
CA THR A 205 -6.05 -34.09 -13.99
C THR A 205 -6.13 -33.96 -12.47
N PHE A 206 -7.30 -33.60 -11.93
CA PHE A 206 -7.52 -33.56 -10.49
C PHE A 206 -7.33 -34.94 -9.86
N ALA A 207 -7.92 -35.99 -10.44
CA ALA A 207 -7.71 -37.36 -9.98
C ALA A 207 -6.24 -37.76 -10.04
N ALA A 208 -5.53 -37.45 -11.13
CA ALA A 208 -4.09 -37.74 -11.26
C ALA A 208 -3.24 -37.02 -10.21
N LEU A 209 -3.57 -35.77 -9.87
CA LEU A 209 -2.90 -35.02 -8.81
C LEU A 209 -3.18 -35.61 -7.43
N ILE A 210 -4.42 -36.03 -7.16
CA ILE A 210 -4.77 -36.73 -5.93
C ILE A 210 -3.99 -38.06 -5.84
N TYR A 211 -3.94 -38.85 -6.92
CA TYR A 211 -3.15 -40.09 -6.96
C TYR A 211 -1.66 -39.83 -6.77
N TYR A 212 -1.11 -38.77 -7.36
CA TYR A 212 0.28 -38.41 -7.16
C TYR A 212 0.58 -38.03 -5.71
N ILE A 213 -0.29 -37.24 -5.08
CA ILE A 213 -0.16 -36.85 -3.68
C ILE A 213 -0.30 -38.07 -2.77
N ASP A 214 -1.25 -38.96 -3.06
CA ASP A 214 -1.48 -40.18 -2.29
C ASP A 214 -0.30 -41.16 -2.45
N GLU A 215 0.26 -41.27 -3.65
CA GLU A 215 1.43 -42.11 -3.91
C GLU A 215 2.70 -41.51 -3.30
N ALA A 216 2.88 -40.18 -3.39
CA ALA A 216 3.95 -39.49 -2.69
C ALA A 216 3.80 -39.66 -1.17
N TYR A 217 2.59 -39.57 -0.63
CA TYR A 217 2.29 -39.85 0.77
C TYR A 217 2.58 -41.31 1.12
N ARG A 218 2.21 -42.27 0.28
CA ARG A 218 2.51 -43.71 0.46
C ARG A 218 4.01 -43.99 0.47
N ILE A 219 4.79 -43.33 -0.39
CA ILE A 219 6.24 -43.51 -0.44
C ILE A 219 6.92 -42.81 0.73
N LEU A 220 6.51 -41.58 1.05
CA LEU A 220 7.15 -40.73 2.06
C LEU A 220 6.72 -41.09 3.49
N ILE A 221 5.48 -41.56 3.67
CA ILE A 221 4.87 -41.85 4.97
C ILE A 221 4.48 -43.32 5.09
N GLY A 222 3.95 -43.94 4.02
CA GLY A 222 3.55 -45.36 3.97
C GLY A 222 4.69 -46.37 3.82
N GLY A 223 5.97 -45.93 3.84
CA GLY A 223 7.12 -46.82 4.02
C GLY A 223 7.17 -47.53 5.38
N ARG A 224 6.25 -47.18 6.30
CA ARG A 224 5.92 -47.98 7.48
C ARG A 224 4.41 -48.24 7.46
N PHE A 225 4.04 -49.50 7.60
CA PHE A 225 2.69 -50.08 7.61
C PHE A 225 2.12 -50.49 6.25
N ALA A 226 2.48 -51.72 5.88
CA ALA A 226 1.64 -52.54 5.02
C ALA A 226 0.27 -52.83 5.67
N SER A 227 -0.75 -52.91 4.80
CA SER A 227 -2.10 -53.44 5.01
C SER A 227 -3.14 -52.57 5.73
N ALA A 228 -4.05 -51.99 4.93
CA ALA A 228 -5.50 -52.11 5.16
C ALA A 228 -6.23 -51.74 3.87
N ALA A 229 -6.90 -52.72 3.27
CA ALA A 229 -7.67 -52.57 2.05
C ALA A 229 -8.91 -51.69 2.28
N PHE A 230 -9.11 -50.66 1.45
CA PHE A 230 -10.42 -50.04 1.26
C PHE A 230 -10.94 -50.39 -0.13
N ARG A 231 -11.88 -51.35 -0.15
CA ARG A 231 -12.68 -51.68 -1.33
C ARG A 231 -13.75 -50.60 -1.52
N PHE A 232 -13.71 -49.88 -2.64
CA PHE A 232 -14.88 -49.15 -3.14
C PHE A 232 -15.80 -50.14 -3.87
N THR A 233 -16.93 -50.46 -3.27
CA THR A 233 -18.09 -51.03 -3.97
C THR A 233 -18.87 -49.93 -4.65
N GLN A 234 -19.00 -50.03 -5.97
CA GLN A 234 -19.98 -49.27 -6.76
C GLN A 234 -21.40 -49.73 -6.44
N ARG A 235 -22.31 -48.78 -6.25
CA ARG A 235 -23.71 -48.84 -6.69
C ARG A 235 -24.14 -47.46 -7.15
#